data_AF-A0A660SDZ3-F1
#
_entry.id   AF-A0A660SDZ3-F1
#
_cell.length_a   1.000
_cell.length_b   1.000
_cell.length_c   1.000
_cell.angle_alpha   90.00
_cell.angle_beta   90.00
_cell.angle_gamma   90.00
#
_symmetry.space_group_name_H-M   'P 1'
#
loop_
_entity.id
_entity.type
_entity.pdbx_description
1 polymer ?
#
loop_
_entity_poly.entity_id
_entity_poly.type
_entity_poly.pdbx_seq_one_letter_code
_entity_poly.pdbx_strand_id
1 'polypeptide(L)'
;MKILCYLILIYGLTFNFTYKDDNYDGINDTFHDSNGNGINDVDSITYKHNFKFIDNDLDGINDLFRDQDGDGVNDILMYLPDSLKNKISYIILDYNNDHMNDITGQYYNLYNLNGYRYGFVCEETGKIFRIFKDKNKNYMNDRTEYRMKHRDFDRNESLFRKMNRFTRHRGKQ
;
A
#
# COMPACT_ATOMS: atom_id res chain seq x y z
N MET A 1 41.81 3.53 1.14
CA MET A 1 40.50 4.21 0.95
C MET A 1 39.70 3.72 -0.26
N LYS A 2 39.96 2.54 -0.84
CA LYS A 2 39.11 1.97 -1.92
C LYS A 2 38.08 0.94 -1.43
N ILE A 3 38.30 0.36 -0.25
CA ILE A 3 37.43 -0.68 0.33
C ILE A 3 36.16 -0.07 0.94
N LEU A 4 36.23 1.14 1.53
CA LEU A 4 35.02 1.82 2.03
C LEU A 4 34.06 2.27 0.91
N CYS A 5 34.59 2.70 -0.25
CA CYS A 5 33.74 3.07 -1.39
C CYS A 5 33.05 1.85 -2.03
N TYR A 6 33.67 0.67 -1.99
CA TYR A 6 33.07 -0.56 -2.48
C TYR A 6 31.98 -1.09 -1.54
N LEU A 7 32.11 -0.87 -0.23
CA LEU A 7 31.04 -1.17 0.73
C LEU A 7 29.84 -0.23 0.57
N ILE A 8 30.03 1.06 0.23
CA ILE A 8 28.92 1.96 -0.10
C ILE A 8 28.22 1.55 -1.42
N LEU A 9 28.95 0.99 -2.38
CA LEU A 9 28.36 0.44 -3.62
C LEU A 9 27.69 -0.93 -3.42
N ILE A 10 28.15 -1.75 -2.47
CA ILE A 10 27.54 -3.06 -2.13
C ILE A 10 26.37 -2.90 -1.15
N TYR A 11 26.44 -1.97 -0.19
CA TYR A 11 25.34 -1.67 0.74
C TYR A 11 24.39 -0.58 0.23
N GLY A 12 24.77 0.17 -0.80
CA GLY A 12 23.89 1.04 -1.58
C GLY A 12 23.11 0.31 -2.66
N LEU A 13 23.06 -1.03 -2.62
CA LEU A 13 22.18 -1.81 -3.48
C LEU A 13 20.72 -1.54 -3.08
N THR A 14 20.11 -0.67 -3.89
CA THR A 14 18.71 -0.74 -4.34
C THR A 14 17.63 -0.44 -3.31
N PHE A 15 17.66 0.74 -2.69
CA PHE A 15 16.41 1.45 -2.37
C PHE A 15 16.06 2.33 -3.57
N ASN A 16 15.58 1.71 -4.65
CA ASN A 16 14.92 2.46 -5.73
C ASN A 16 13.45 2.53 -5.36
N PHE A 17 13.07 3.51 -4.53
CA PHE A 17 11.67 3.87 -4.39
C PHE A 17 11.16 4.30 -5.76
N THR A 18 10.09 3.66 -6.21
CA THR A 18 9.63 3.81 -7.59
C THR A 18 8.49 4.82 -7.69
N TYR A 19 7.75 5.10 -6.61
CA TYR A 19 6.53 5.90 -6.71
C TYR A 19 6.73 7.23 -7.44
N LYS A 20 6.00 7.37 -8.54
CA LYS A 20 6.04 8.53 -9.42
C LYS A 20 4.68 8.72 -10.07
N ASP A 21 4.18 9.94 -10.06
CA ASP A 21 2.91 10.32 -10.68
C ASP A 21 3.10 11.70 -11.34
N ASP A 22 3.67 11.71 -12.55
CA ASP A 22 3.98 12.93 -13.31
C ASP A 22 2.72 13.58 -13.90
N ASN A 23 1.70 12.77 -14.14
CA ASN A 23 0.46 13.19 -14.78
C ASN A 23 -0.62 13.60 -13.75
N TYR A 24 -0.40 13.30 -12.46
CA TYR A 24 -1.28 13.58 -11.31
C TYR A 24 -2.66 12.93 -11.44
N ASP A 25 -2.73 11.74 -12.02
CA ASP A 25 -3.96 10.95 -12.15
C ASP A 25 -4.20 9.99 -10.98
N GLY A 26 -3.24 9.90 -10.06
CA GLY A 26 -3.31 9.01 -8.90
C GLY A 26 -3.01 7.55 -9.27
N ILE A 27 -2.29 7.30 -10.35
CA ILE A 27 -1.71 6.00 -10.69
C ILE A 27 -0.20 6.18 -10.75
N ASN A 28 0.54 5.26 -10.15
CA ASN A 28 1.98 5.31 -10.20
C ASN A 28 2.50 4.91 -11.59
N ASP A 29 3.16 5.85 -12.26
CA ASP A 29 3.72 5.74 -13.62
C ASP A 29 4.82 4.67 -13.77
N THR A 30 5.34 4.14 -12.67
CA THR A 30 6.46 3.18 -12.69
C THR A 30 6.08 1.79 -12.18
N PHE A 31 4.98 1.70 -11.44
CA PHE A 31 4.56 0.47 -10.80
C PHE A 31 3.07 0.52 -10.54
N HIS A 32 2.33 -0.49 -10.98
CA HIS A 32 1.02 -0.83 -10.44
C HIS A 32 0.69 -2.30 -10.80
N ASP A 33 -0.14 -2.95 -10.00
CA ASP A 33 -0.65 -4.31 -10.22
C ASP A 33 -2.19 -4.26 -10.19
N SER A 34 -2.74 -3.63 -11.23
CA SER A 34 -4.18 -3.43 -11.39
C SER A 34 -4.93 -4.72 -11.64
N ASN A 35 -4.29 -5.76 -12.15
CA ASN A 35 -4.93 -7.07 -12.35
C ASN A 35 -4.62 -8.06 -11.20
N GLY A 36 -3.81 -7.68 -10.22
CA GLY A 36 -3.47 -8.49 -9.06
C GLY A 36 -2.74 -9.79 -9.40
N ASN A 37 -2.03 -9.87 -10.53
CA ASN A 37 -1.38 -11.09 -10.97
C ASN A 37 0.06 -11.28 -10.41
N GLY A 38 0.55 -10.32 -9.61
CA GLY A 38 1.91 -10.33 -9.07
C GLY A 38 2.98 -9.87 -10.06
N ILE A 39 2.58 -9.31 -11.20
CA ILE A 39 3.44 -8.74 -12.23
C ILE A 39 3.11 -7.26 -12.33
N ASN A 40 4.15 -6.42 -12.41
CA ASN A 40 3.96 -5.00 -12.63
C ASN A 40 3.38 -4.78 -14.04
N ASP A 41 2.26 -4.09 -14.13
CA ASP A 41 1.58 -3.78 -15.39
C ASP A 41 2.38 -2.80 -16.28
N VAL A 42 3.29 -2.02 -15.69
CA VAL A 42 4.08 -1.00 -16.42
C VAL A 42 5.19 -1.63 -17.26
N ASP A 43 5.98 -2.52 -16.67
CA ASP A 43 7.16 -3.12 -17.31
C ASP A 43 7.04 -4.63 -17.55
N SER A 44 5.95 -5.26 -17.11
CA SER A 44 5.70 -6.70 -17.19
C SER A 44 6.73 -7.55 -16.42
N ILE A 45 7.39 -6.98 -15.40
CA ILE A 45 8.36 -7.68 -14.56
C ILE A 45 7.68 -8.11 -13.25
N THR A 46 7.92 -9.35 -12.84
CA THR A 46 7.51 -9.84 -11.51
C THR A 46 8.23 -9.04 -10.43
N TYR A 47 7.47 -8.43 -9.52
CA TYR A 47 8.04 -7.72 -8.38
C TYR A 47 8.22 -8.66 -7.18
N LYS A 48 9.10 -8.26 -6.26
CA LYS A 48 9.37 -9.06 -5.06
C LYS A 48 8.23 -8.84 -4.05
N HIS A 49 7.67 -9.93 -3.54
CA HIS A 49 6.63 -9.88 -2.52
C HIS A 49 6.72 -11.07 -1.56
N ASN A 50 6.10 -10.92 -0.38
CA ASN A 50 6.07 -11.95 0.67
C ASN A 50 4.68 -12.58 0.89
N PHE A 51 3.68 -12.20 0.09
CA PHE A 51 2.36 -12.86 0.09
C PHE A 51 2.33 -14.06 -0.84
N LYS A 52 1.32 -14.91 -0.63
CA LYS A 52 0.98 -16.01 -1.53
C LYS A 52 0.07 -15.51 -2.64
N PHE A 53 0.23 -16.08 -3.82
CA PHE A 53 -0.76 -16.00 -4.89
C PHE A 53 -1.82 -17.08 -4.64
N ILE A 54 -3.06 -16.66 -4.43
CA ILE A 54 -4.23 -17.55 -4.33
C ILE A 54 -5.28 -17.01 -5.28
N ASP A 55 -5.82 -17.89 -6.12
CA ASP A 55 -6.84 -17.59 -7.11
C ASP A 55 -7.85 -18.74 -7.05
N ASN A 56 -8.85 -18.61 -6.18
CA ASN A 56 -9.81 -19.70 -5.94
C ASN A 56 -10.92 -19.74 -6.99
N ASP A 57 -11.23 -18.63 -7.64
CA ASP A 57 -12.27 -18.53 -8.67
C ASP A 57 -11.72 -18.66 -10.10
N LEU A 58 -10.40 -18.78 -10.25
CA LEU A 58 -9.67 -19.05 -11.49
C LEU A 58 -9.79 -17.90 -12.51
N ASP A 59 -9.88 -16.65 -12.01
CA ASP A 59 -9.94 -15.46 -12.85
C ASP A 59 -8.56 -14.88 -13.18
N GLY A 60 -7.49 -15.44 -12.59
CA GLY A 60 -6.11 -15.01 -12.77
C GLY A 60 -5.69 -13.85 -11.86
N ILE A 61 -6.54 -13.43 -10.93
CA ILE A 61 -6.33 -12.35 -9.96
C ILE A 61 -6.05 -12.96 -8.59
N ASN A 62 -5.13 -12.37 -7.84
CA ASN A 62 -4.87 -12.79 -6.48
C ASN A 62 -6.00 -12.34 -5.53
N ASP A 63 -6.66 -13.32 -4.91
CA ASP A 63 -7.67 -13.15 -3.85
C ASP A 63 -7.14 -12.39 -2.62
N LEU A 64 -5.81 -12.34 -2.44
CA LEU A 64 -5.19 -11.86 -1.21
C LEU A 64 -4.47 -10.52 -1.33
N PHE A 65 -4.12 -10.07 -2.53
CA PHE A 65 -3.37 -8.83 -2.72
C PHE A 65 -3.62 -8.22 -4.09
N ARG A 66 -3.93 -6.93 -4.12
CA ARG A 66 -4.04 -6.11 -5.33
C ARG A 66 -3.61 -4.69 -5.02
N ASP A 67 -2.95 -4.04 -5.97
CA ASP A 67 -2.41 -2.69 -5.81
C ASP A 67 -2.62 -1.92 -7.13
N GLN A 68 -3.82 -1.42 -7.31
CA GLN A 68 -4.32 -0.88 -8.57
C GLN A 68 -3.80 0.52 -8.85
N ASP A 69 -3.51 1.31 -7.83
CA ASP A 69 -2.89 2.62 -7.98
C ASP A 69 -1.36 2.61 -7.80
N GLY A 70 -0.80 1.49 -7.33
CA GLY A 70 0.62 1.28 -7.26
C GLY A 70 1.29 2.03 -6.12
N ASP A 71 0.59 2.21 -5.00
CA ASP A 71 1.14 2.86 -3.81
C ASP A 71 1.86 1.90 -2.85
N GLY A 72 1.82 0.59 -3.14
CA GLY A 72 2.42 -0.47 -2.34
C GLY A 72 1.52 -0.98 -1.22
N VAL A 73 0.31 -0.45 -1.03
CA VAL A 73 -0.66 -0.85 -0.01
C VAL A 73 -1.75 -1.70 -0.67
N ASN A 74 -2.27 -2.67 0.07
CA ASN A 74 -3.26 -3.59 -0.50
C ASN A 74 -4.65 -2.92 -0.62
N ASP A 75 -5.15 -2.77 -1.84
CA ASP A 75 -6.47 -2.18 -2.14
C ASP A 75 -7.64 -2.98 -1.55
N ILE A 76 -7.50 -4.30 -1.54
CA ILE A 76 -8.55 -5.20 -1.05
C ILE A 76 -8.42 -5.46 0.45
N LEU A 77 -7.56 -4.71 1.14
CA LEU A 77 -7.32 -4.82 2.57
C LEU A 77 -8.60 -4.85 3.39
N MET A 78 -9.61 -4.04 3.04
CA MET A 78 -10.86 -3.99 3.83
C MET A 78 -11.64 -5.31 3.78
N TYR A 79 -11.52 -6.07 2.70
CA TYR A 79 -12.21 -7.33 2.45
C TYR A 79 -11.49 -8.55 3.02
N LEU A 80 -10.19 -8.42 3.34
CA LEU A 80 -9.43 -9.51 3.94
C LEU A 80 -9.98 -9.94 5.31
N PRO A 81 -9.86 -11.23 5.68
CA PRO A 81 -10.16 -11.69 7.03
C PRO A 81 -9.16 -11.11 8.04
N ASP A 82 -9.62 -10.87 9.27
CA ASP A 82 -8.78 -10.30 10.35
C ASP A 82 -7.50 -11.11 10.64
N SER A 83 -7.52 -12.41 10.37
CA SER A 83 -6.35 -13.29 10.53
C SER A 83 -5.21 -12.95 9.56
N LEU A 84 -5.52 -12.36 8.40
CA LEU A 84 -4.54 -11.91 7.41
C LEU A 84 -4.16 -10.45 7.59
N LYS A 85 -5.07 -9.60 8.07
CA LYS A 85 -4.80 -8.18 8.36
C LYS A 85 -3.69 -7.94 9.39
N ASN A 86 -3.42 -8.92 10.25
CA ASN A 86 -2.31 -8.87 11.21
C ASN A 86 -0.95 -9.23 10.62
N LYS A 87 -0.90 -9.69 9.36
CA LYS A 87 0.32 -10.10 8.68
C LYS A 87 0.72 -9.00 7.70
N ILE A 88 1.85 -8.36 7.97
CA ILE A 88 2.41 -7.26 7.18
C ILE A 88 2.46 -7.61 5.69
N SER A 89 2.90 -8.83 5.35
CA SER A 89 3.04 -9.25 3.95
C SER A 89 1.74 -9.23 3.14
N TYR A 90 0.57 -9.20 3.77
CA TYR A 90 -0.74 -9.13 3.09
C TYR A 90 -1.36 -7.74 3.10
N ILE A 91 -0.72 -6.75 3.72
CA ILE A 91 -1.30 -5.40 3.83
C ILE A 91 -0.45 -4.34 3.14
N ILE A 92 0.84 -4.62 2.92
CA ILE A 92 1.79 -3.67 2.32
C ILE A 92 2.97 -4.41 1.70
N LEU A 93 3.53 -3.86 0.62
CA LEU A 93 4.77 -4.29 -0.01
C LEU A 93 5.95 -3.85 0.86
N ASP A 94 6.46 -4.80 1.62
CA ASP A 94 7.68 -4.71 2.42
C ASP A 94 8.36 -6.08 2.37
N TYR A 95 9.16 -6.28 1.32
CA TYR A 95 9.80 -7.55 1.02
C TYR A 95 10.94 -7.85 2.00
N ASN A 96 11.70 -6.83 2.40
CA ASN A 96 12.85 -6.99 3.29
C ASN A 96 12.47 -6.94 4.79
N ASN A 97 11.20 -6.65 5.10
CA ASN A 97 10.63 -6.49 6.45
C ASN A 97 11.34 -5.39 7.26
N ASP A 98 11.68 -4.27 6.63
CA ASP A 98 12.33 -3.14 7.28
C ASP A 98 11.34 -2.07 7.80
N HIS A 99 10.03 -2.34 7.71
CA HIS A 99 8.93 -1.44 8.07
C HIS A 99 8.86 -0.17 7.22
N MET A 100 9.41 -0.23 6.01
CA MET A 100 9.27 0.78 4.97
C MET A 100 8.54 0.16 3.79
N ASN A 101 7.66 0.95 3.17
CA ASN A 101 7.00 0.56 1.94
C ASN A 101 8.05 0.55 0.80
N ASP A 102 8.20 -0.58 0.11
CA ASP A 102 9.18 -0.77 -0.96
C ASP A 102 8.94 0.17 -2.17
N ILE A 103 7.69 0.57 -2.39
CA ILE A 103 7.27 1.42 -3.51
C ILE A 103 7.47 2.90 -3.19
N THR A 104 6.91 3.37 -2.07
CA THR A 104 6.90 4.80 -1.73
C THR A 104 8.08 5.24 -0.86
N GLY A 105 8.77 4.30 -0.21
CA GLY A 105 9.82 4.60 0.78
C GLY A 105 9.29 5.21 2.07
N GLN A 106 7.98 5.16 2.31
CA GLN A 106 7.41 5.67 3.57
C GLN A 106 7.46 4.63 4.67
N TYR A 107 7.86 5.08 5.86
CA TYR A 107 7.63 4.32 7.08
C TYR A 107 6.14 4.18 7.35
N TYR A 108 5.74 2.98 7.72
CA TYR A 108 4.37 2.66 8.09
C TYR A 108 4.34 2.00 9.47
N ASN A 109 3.14 1.81 9.99
CA ASN A 109 2.92 0.91 11.11
C ASN A 109 1.55 0.25 10.98
N LEU A 110 1.31 -0.78 11.81
CA LEU A 110 0.03 -1.50 11.84
C LEU A 110 -1.18 -0.65 12.21
N TYR A 111 -1.07 0.64 12.49
CA TYR A 111 -2.21 1.53 12.70
C TYR A 111 -2.36 2.58 11.60
N ASN A 112 -1.36 2.71 10.72
CA ASN A 112 -1.28 3.74 9.71
C ASN A 112 -0.35 3.28 8.59
N LEU A 113 -0.93 2.81 7.48
CA LEU A 113 -0.20 2.36 6.30
C LEU A 113 0.23 3.54 5.42
N ASN A 114 -0.49 4.67 5.55
CA ASN A 114 -0.37 5.86 4.73
C ASN A 114 -0.83 5.66 3.28
N GLY A 115 -1.67 4.65 3.03
CA GLY A 115 -2.13 4.39 1.66
C GLY A 115 -3.05 5.51 1.15
N TYR A 116 -3.95 6.03 2.01
CA TYR A 116 -4.79 7.21 1.71
C TYR A 116 -4.06 8.47 1.18
N ARG A 117 -2.73 8.53 1.32
CA ARG A 117 -1.90 9.63 0.87
C ARG A 117 -1.60 9.58 -0.61
N TYR A 118 -1.60 8.40 -1.18
CA TYR A 118 -1.22 8.14 -2.55
C TYR A 118 -2.43 7.58 -3.29
N GLY A 119 -2.33 7.62 -4.61
CA GLY A 119 -3.23 6.87 -5.44
C GLY A 119 -4.71 7.30 -5.43
N PHE A 120 -5.50 6.70 -6.30
CA PHE A 120 -6.94 6.91 -6.35
C PHE A 120 -7.72 5.96 -5.43
N VAL A 121 -7.07 4.97 -4.83
CA VAL A 121 -7.63 4.11 -3.78
C VAL A 121 -7.38 4.78 -2.41
N CYS A 122 -8.10 4.32 -1.40
CA CYS A 122 -7.97 4.84 -0.04
C CYS A 122 -8.22 3.67 0.90
N GLU A 123 -7.17 2.90 1.11
CA GLU A 123 -7.09 1.54 1.65
C GLU A 123 -7.59 1.52 3.09
N GLU A 124 -7.24 2.53 3.89
CA GLU A 124 -7.73 2.64 5.27
C GLU A 124 -9.26 2.83 5.35
N THR A 125 -9.91 3.26 4.26
CA THR A 125 -11.37 3.43 4.19
C THR A 125 -12.07 2.52 3.16
N GLY A 126 -11.31 1.81 2.33
CA GLY A 126 -11.78 1.05 1.17
C GLY A 126 -12.53 1.91 0.14
N LYS A 127 -12.21 3.21 0.01
CA LYS A 127 -12.90 4.12 -0.91
C LYS A 127 -12.08 4.35 -2.16
N ILE A 128 -12.72 4.17 -3.31
CA ILE A 128 -12.11 4.46 -4.62
C ILE A 128 -12.59 5.84 -5.09
N PHE A 129 -11.65 6.71 -5.44
CA PHE A 129 -11.92 8.00 -6.04
C PHE A 129 -12.10 7.87 -7.55
N ARG A 130 -13.36 7.89 -8.01
CA ARG A 130 -13.67 7.95 -9.46
C ARG A 130 -13.05 9.14 -10.18
N ILE A 131 -12.75 10.20 -9.45
CA ILE A 131 -12.07 11.39 -9.95
C ILE A 131 -10.97 11.72 -8.94
N PHE A 132 -9.74 11.38 -9.29
CA PHE A 132 -8.57 11.83 -8.56
C PHE A 132 -8.23 13.27 -8.94
N LYS A 133 -7.90 14.08 -7.94
CA LYS A 133 -7.53 15.49 -8.12
C LYS A 133 -6.42 15.82 -7.14
N ASP A 134 -5.23 16.06 -7.65
CA ASP A 134 -4.10 16.57 -6.88
C ASP A 134 -3.63 17.89 -7.51
N LYS A 135 -4.28 19.00 -7.12
CA LYS A 135 -3.93 20.31 -7.70
C LYS A 135 -2.67 20.89 -7.10
N ASN A 136 -2.37 20.54 -5.85
CA ASN A 136 -1.23 21.07 -5.12
C ASN A 136 0.04 20.21 -5.32
N LYS A 137 -0.08 19.10 -6.06
CA LYS A 137 1.01 18.21 -6.49
C LYS A 137 1.71 17.56 -5.30
N ASN A 138 0.92 17.14 -4.31
CA ASN A 138 1.41 16.51 -3.08
C ASN A 138 1.16 14.98 -3.04
N TYR A 139 0.72 14.40 -4.16
CA TYR A 139 0.31 13.02 -4.38
C TYR A 139 -1.00 12.59 -3.72
N MET A 140 -1.63 13.46 -2.93
CA MET A 140 -2.86 13.17 -2.22
C MET A 140 -4.05 13.80 -2.92
N ASN A 141 -5.16 13.07 -2.98
CA ASN A 141 -6.42 13.64 -3.43
C ASN A 141 -6.80 14.87 -2.59
N ASP A 142 -7.04 16.02 -3.23
CA ASP A 142 -7.47 17.28 -2.62
C ASP A 142 -8.66 17.08 -1.66
N ARG A 143 -9.58 16.17 -2.01
CA ARG A 143 -10.75 15.83 -1.16
C ARG A 143 -10.32 15.14 0.13
N THR A 144 -9.37 14.22 0.06
CA THR A 144 -8.82 13.55 1.25
C THR A 144 -8.11 14.58 2.13
N GLU A 145 -7.26 15.41 1.53
CA GLU A 145 -6.53 16.46 2.24
C GLU A 145 -7.49 17.43 2.95
N TYR A 146 -8.54 17.89 2.26
CA TYR A 146 -9.57 18.75 2.84
C TYR A 146 -10.21 18.11 4.07
N ARG A 147 -10.62 16.85 3.97
CA ARG A 147 -11.27 16.13 5.08
C ARG A 147 -10.32 15.95 6.26
N MET A 148 -9.03 15.71 6.00
CA MET A 148 -8.02 15.61 7.07
C MET A 148 -7.86 16.93 7.83
N LYS A 149 -7.80 18.05 7.11
CA LYS A 149 -7.69 19.40 7.72
C LYS A 149 -8.93 19.79 8.52
N HIS A 150 -10.11 19.34 8.10
CA HIS A 150 -11.39 19.69 8.74
C HIS A 150 -11.94 18.61 9.68
N ARG A 151 -11.14 17.59 10.02
CA ARG A 151 -11.48 16.45 10.91
C ARG A 151 -12.69 15.60 10.48
N ASP A 152 -13.11 15.71 9.22
CA ASP A 152 -14.13 14.85 8.59
C ASP A 152 -13.52 13.59 7.94
N PHE A 153 -12.20 13.46 8.00
CA PHE A 153 -11.48 12.24 7.63
C PHE A 153 -11.26 11.41 8.87
N ASP A 154 -12.12 10.41 9.05
CA ASP A 154 -11.98 9.49 10.16
C ASP A 154 -10.85 8.49 9.88
N ARG A 155 -9.60 8.92 10.12
CA ARG A 155 -8.40 8.03 10.20
C ARG A 155 -8.57 6.87 11.19
N ASN A 156 -9.63 6.95 11.98
CA ASN A 156 -9.89 6.31 13.24
C ASN A 156 -11.17 5.45 13.16
N GLU A 157 -11.93 5.51 12.05
CA GLU A 157 -12.80 4.43 11.56
C GLU A 157 -12.01 3.40 10.75
N SER A 158 -10.69 3.64 10.61
CA SER A 158 -9.75 2.71 10.01
C SER A 158 -9.87 1.34 10.65
N LEU A 159 -9.64 0.33 9.80
CA LEU A 159 -9.53 -1.09 10.07
C LEU A 159 -9.15 -1.47 11.51
N PHE A 160 -8.19 -0.77 12.11
CA PHE A 160 -7.61 -1.10 13.40
C PHE A 160 -8.48 -0.75 14.62
N ARG A 161 -9.40 0.25 14.54
CA ARG A 161 -10.43 0.44 15.60
C ARG A 161 -11.55 -0.61 15.51
N LYS A 162 -11.81 -1.18 14.33
CA LYS A 162 -12.68 -2.36 14.18
C LYS A 162 -12.00 -3.60 14.77
N MET A 163 -10.74 -3.88 14.40
CA MET A 163 -9.97 -5.01 14.94
C MET A 163 -9.82 -4.95 16.47
N ASN A 164 -9.55 -3.77 17.05
CA ASN A 164 -9.47 -3.59 18.51
C ASN A 164 -10.80 -3.74 19.26
N ARG A 165 -11.95 -3.55 18.61
CA ARG A 165 -13.26 -3.85 19.20
C ARG A 165 -13.52 -5.36 19.30
N PHE A 166 -13.01 -6.15 18.35
CA PHE A 166 -13.14 -7.61 18.37
C PHE A 166 -12.21 -8.31 19.37
N THR A 167 -10.98 -7.81 19.56
CA THR A 167 -10.03 -8.39 20.54
C THR A 167 -10.48 -8.19 21.99
N ARG A 168 -11.13 -7.07 22.32
CA ARG A 168 -11.68 -6.82 23.67
C ARG A 168 -12.85 -7.73 24.06
N HIS A 169 -13.59 -8.29 23.10
CA HIS A 169 -14.71 -9.19 23.39
C HIS A 169 -14.30 -10.66 23.57
N ARG A 170 -13.10 -11.07 23.16
CA ARG A 170 -12.59 -12.44 23.37
C ARG A 170 -11.86 -12.65 24.70
N GLY A 171 -11.61 -11.59 25.48
CA GLY A 171 -10.99 -11.67 26.81
C GLY A 171 -11.98 -11.81 27.98
N LYS A 172 -13.25 -12.06 27.70
CA LYS A 172 -14.31 -12.27 28.69
C LYS A 172 -15.14 -13.51 28.35
N GLN A 173 -14.53 -14.68 28.43
CA GLN A 173 -15.22 -15.95 28.65
C GLN A 173 -14.41 -16.79 29.63
#